data_AF-A0A959QZW7-F1
#
_entry.id   AF-A0A959QZW7-F1
#
_cell.length_a   1.000
_cell.length_b   1.000
_cell.length_c   1.000
_cell.angle_alpha   90.00
_cell.angle_beta   90.00
_cell.angle_gamma   90.00
#
_symmetry.space_group_name_H-M   'P 1'
#
loop_
_entity.id
_entity.type
_entity.pdbx_description
1 polymer ?
#
loop_
_entity_poly.entity_id
_entity_poly.type
_entity_poly.pdbx_seq_one_letter_code
_entity_poly.pdbx_strand_id
1 'polypeptide(L)'
;MSRYTLLFLAMVLTSLFACKNEPASPASSNLVNGAVQQTDPDMIGDSLIFFSCNDITQPGDKLSHYEVFVHIATNKAKVGEIEDCTVIAPEKYADYQIDAGAISAIGYDEQVIYVIRTETSKVVVRLGMADGNGGYRYRAVSSFTTTEMSSNRSINQVQLVGTYSGKIESENQSYLLFLGLSNKVLTAQLFRVPGEIPQQDQLIVAMQSAEPELLRNFIVNMSDLTFESSTGSGKFIPGENNEMQVQFDAILGPNKQPLILNRMQMVPEQ
;
A
#
# COMPACT_ATOMS: atom_id res chain seq x y z
N MET A 1 57.22 18.64 58.64
CA MET A 1 56.33 19.76 58.26
C MET A 1 55.08 19.16 57.62
N SER A 2 54.05 18.89 58.43
CA SER A 2 52.74 19.61 58.54
C SER A 2 51.79 19.24 57.39
N ARG A 3 50.73 18.41 57.53
CA ARG A 3 49.42 18.54 58.25
C ARG A 3 48.56 19.76 57.87
N TYR A 4 47.23 19.54 57.93
CA TYR A 4 46.02 20.40 57.79
C TYR A 4 45.33 20.35 56.40
N THR A 5 44.10 19.84 56.21
CA THR A 5 42.77 19.99 56.86
C THR A 5 42.10 21.35 56.59
N LEU A 6 40.98 21.38 55.84
CA LEU A 6 39.87 22.38 55.83
C LEU A 6 39.00 22.03 54.58
N LEU A 7 37.71 21.65 54.57
CA LEU A 7 36.50 21.79 55.40
C LEU A 7 35.84 23.19 55.38
N PHE A 8 34.87 23.38 54.49
CA PHE A 8 33.76 24.37 54.47
C PHE A 8 32.74 23.82 53.45
N LEU A 9 31.51 23.38 53.70
CA LEU A 9 30.36 23.79 54.54
C LEU A 9 29.70 25.13 54.15
N ALA A 10 28.61 25.03 53.38
CA ALA A 10 27.41 25.89 53.33
C ALA A 10 26.40 25.16 52.40
N MET A 11 25.25 24.58 52.79
CA MET A 11 24.04 25.15 53.44
C MET A 11 23.67 26.48 52.76
N VAL A 12 22.53 26.70 52.09
CA VAL A 12 21.10 26.52 52.41
C VAL A 12 20.38 26.85 51.05
N LEU A 13 19.25 26.26 50.60
CA LEU A 13 17.88 26.66 50.96
C LEU A 13 16.86 25.92 50.07
N THR A 14 15.80 25.52 50.75
CA THR A 14 14.54 24.88 50.37
C THR A 14 13.75 25.52 49.23
N SER A 15 13.05 24.69 48.45
CA SER A 15 11.69 25.01 47.99
C SER A 15 10.85 23.74 47.97
N LEU A 16 9.88 23.71 48.89
CA LEU A 16 8.76 22.77 48.91
C LEU A 16 7.86 23.05 47.71
N PHE A 17 7.52 22.01 46.94
CA PHE A 17 6.20 21.96 46.28
C PHE A 17 5.52 20.66 46.67
N ALA A 18 4.51 20.83 47.51
CA ALA A 18 3.52 19.83 47.85
C ALA A 18 2.45 19.81 46.75
N CYS A 19 2.21 18.66 46.15
CA CYS A 19 0.97 18.37 45.43
C CYS A 19 0.37 17.06 45.96
N LYS A 20 -0.48 17.26 46.97
CA LYS A 20 -1.83 16.67 47.17
C LYS A 20 -2.11 15.33 46.47
N ASN A 21 -2.12 14.26 47.27
CA ASN A 21 -2.80 13.00 46.97
C ASN A 21 -4.23 13.03 47.53
N GLU A 22 -5.22 12.58 46.75
CA GLU A 22 -6.48 11.93 47.16
C GLU A 22 -7.39 11.69 45.91
N PRO A 23 -8.37 10.76 45.94
CA PRO A 23 -8.21 9.32 45.89
C PRO A 23 -8.96 8.69 44.68
N ALA A 24 -8.74 7.38 44.48
CA ALA A 24 -9.42 6.56 43.50
C ALA A 24 -10.96 6.50 43.70
N SER A 25 -11.70 6.45 42.59
CA SER A 25 -13.09 6.02 42.51
C SER A 25 -13.30 5.23 41.21
N PRO A 26 -14.16 4.18 41.18
CA PRO A 26 -14.08 3.11 40.19
C PRO A 26 -14.81 3.46 38.90
N ALA A 27 -14.16 3.25 37.77
CA ALA A 27 -14.84 3.25 36.48
C ALA A 27 -15.60 1.92 36.33
N SER A 28 -16.93 2.03 36.40
CA SER A 28 -17.87 0.99 35.99
C SER A 28 -17.65 0.62 34.54
N SER A 29 -17.37 -0.66 34.29
CA SER A 29 -17.38 -1.28 32.98
C SER A 29 -18.79 -1.32 32.40
N ASN A 30 -19.00 -0.69 31.24
CA ASN A 30 -20.05 -1.09 30.31
C ASN A 30 -19.40 -1.23 28.92
N LEU A 31 -19.23 -2.49 28.52
CA LEU A 31 -18.86 -2.94 27.19
C LEU A 31 -19.98 -2.59 26.19
N VAL A 32 -19.68 -1.77 25.18
CA VAL A 32 -20.39 -1.76 23.89
C VAL A 32 -19.39 -1.41 22.79
N ASN A 33 -19.13 -2.39 21.91
CA ASN A 33 -18.47 -2.36 20.60
C ASN A 33 -17.03 -1.81 20.51
N GLY A 34 -16.09 -2.75 20.36
CA GLY A 34 -14.65 -2.54 20.32
C GLY A 34 -14.15 -1.69 19.16
N ALA A 35 -13.73 -0.48 19.49
CA ALA A 35 -12.51 0.08 18.93
C ALA A 35 -11.44 -0.06 20.01
N VAL A 36 -10.43 -0.91 19.77
CA VAL A 36 -9.23 -0.93 20.63
C VAL A 36 -8.45 0.34 20.29
N GLN A 37 -8.65 1.40 21.05
CA GLN A 37 -7.75 2.55 21.07
C GLN A 37 -6.64 2.27 22.08
N GLN A 38 -5.39 2.19 21.61
CA GLN A 38 -4.22 2.20 22.48
C GLN A 38 -3.36 3.44 22.23
N THR A 39 -2.74 3.84 23.33
CA THR A 39 -2.08 5.08 23.74
C THR A 39 -0.75 5.39 23.04
N ASP A 40 -0.58 6.69 22.80
CA ASP A 40 0.58 7.46 22.35
C ASP A 40 1.20 7.13 20.98
N PRO A 41 0.81 7.88 19.93
CA PRO A 41 1.40 7.74 18.61
C PRO A 41 2.74 8.45 18.47
N ASP A 42 3.71 7.73 17.92
CA ASP A 42 5.00 8.29 17.55
C ASP A 42 4.87 9.13 16.26
N MET A 43 5.47 10.32 16.28
CA MET A 43 5.18 11.44 15.38
C MET A 43 6.15 11.48 14.18
N ILE A 44 5.64 11.38 12.94
CA ILE A 44 6.40 11.64 11.70
C ILE A 44 6.32 13.12 11.33
N GLY A 45 7.05 13.98 12.06
CA GLY A 45 6.47 15.32 12.27
C GLY A 45 5.06 15.16 12.87
N ASP A 46 4.13 16.09 12.72
CA ASP A 46 2.79 15.95 13.35
C ASP A 46 1.89 14.83 12.74
N SER A 47 2.43 13.90 11.94
CA SER A 47 1.65 12.85 11.28
C SER A 47 1.64 11.54 12.06
N LEU A 48 0.44 11.18 12.52
CA LEU A 48 0.05 9.95 13.19
C LEU A 48 0.15 8.73 12.25
N ILE A 49 0.92 7.70 12.64
CA ILE A 49 0.95 6.39 11.95
C ILE A 49 0.56 5.26 12.89
N PHE A 50 -0.41 4.45 12.48
CA PHE A 50 -0.89 3.28 13.23
C PHE A 50 -1.63 2.31 12.31
N PHE A 51 -1.91 1.11 12.80
CA PHE A 51 -2.78 0.15 12.13
C PHE A 51 -4.19 0.13 12.71
N SER A 52 -5.16 -0.21 11.87
CA SER A 52 -6.50 -0.61 12.30
C SER A 52 -6.93 -1.85 11.56
N CYS A 53 -7.80 -2.65 12.17
CA CYS A 53 -8.38 -3.81 11.52
C CYS A 53 -9.89 -3.76 11.41
N ASN A 54 -10.41 -4.36 10.34
CA ASN A 54 -11.82 -4.66 10.18
C ASN A 54 -12.02 -6.17 10.24
N ASP A 55 -12.90 -6.65 11.12
CA ASP A 55 -13.28 -8.06 11.17
C ASP A 55 -14.12 -8.44 9.94
N ILE A 56 -13.67 -9.46 9.22
CA ILE A 56 -14.33 -10.02 8.04
C ILE A 56 -14.63 -11.53 8.21
N THR A 57 -14.58 -12.03 9.44
CA THR A 57 -14.84 -13.44 9.78
C THR A 57 -16.26 -13.84 9.36
N GLN A 58 -16.40 -14.91 8.58
CA GLN A 58 -17.71 -15.40 8.17
C GLN A 58 -18.33 -16.33 9.23
N PRO A 59 -19.67 -16.37 9.32
CA PRO A 59 -20.35 -17.34 10.18
C PRO A 59 -19.98 -18.78 9.80
N GLY A 60 -19.27 -19.48 10.69
CA GLY A 60 -18.82 -20.87 10.48
C GLY A 60 -17.31 -21.03 10.32
N ASP A 61 -16.57 -19.92 10.21
CA ASP A 61 -15.11 -19.96 10.18
C ASP A 61 -14.55 -20.41 11.53
N LYS A 62 -13.47 -21.19 11.49
CA LYS A 62 -12.78 -21.69 12.68
C LYS A 62 -11.78 -20.68 13.26
N LEU A 63 -11.33 -19.74 12.42
CA LEU A 63 -10.32 -18.73 12.74
C LEU A 63 -10.91 -17.36 12.40
N SER A 64 -10.51 -16.35 13.16
CA SER A 64 -10.86 -14.97 12.84
C SER A 64 -10.09 -14.51 11.61
N HIS A 65 -10.68 -13.61 10.83
CA HIS A 65 -10.06 -12.98 9.68
C HIS A 65 -10.25 -11.47 9.74
N TYR A 66 -9.14 -10.73 9.62
CA TYR A 66 -9.13 -9.28 9.71
C TYR A 66 -8.50 -8.66 8.48
N GLU A 67 -9.15 -7.67 7.88
CA GLU A 67 -8.50 -6.77 6.94
C GLU A 67 -7.65 -5.74 7.69
N VAL A 68 -6.41 -5.58 7.26
CA VAL A 68 -5.47 -4.65 7.88
C VAL A 68 -5.35 -3.39 7.07
N PHE A 69 -5.46 -2.25 7.76
CA PHE A 69 -5.27 -0.94 7.19
C PHE A 69 -4.17 -0.18 7.93
N VAL A 70 -3.27 0.45 7.17
CA VAL A 70 -2.34 1.44 7.71
C VAL A 70 -2.97 2.83 7.60
N HIS A 71 -2.81 3.61 8.66
CA HIS A 71 -3.16 5.03 8.69
C HIS A 71 -1.88 5.85 8.66
N ILE A 72 -1.85 6.87 7.81
CA ILE A 72 -0.76 7.85 7.75
C ILE A 72 -1.42 9.22 7.67
N ALA A 73 -1.30 9.99 8.75
CA ALA A 73 -2.07 11.22 8.95
C ALA A 73 -3.58 10.96 8.81
N THR A 74 -4.23 11.54 7.80
CA THR A 74 -5.67 11.39 7.54
C THR A 74 -6.00 10.29 6.53
N ASN A 75 -4.99 9.66 5.92
CA ASN A 75 -5.18 8.69 4.86
C ASN A 75 -5.18 7.25 5.41
N LYS A 76 -5.98 6.39 4.80
CA LYS A 76 -6.14 4.97 5.17
C LYS A 76 -5.95 4.10 3.91
N ALA A 77 -5.11 3.07 4.00
CA ALA A 77 -4.89 2.12 2.90
C ALA A 77 -4.92 0.67 3.40
N LYS A 78 -5.61 -0.23 2.68
CA LYS A 78 -5.57 -1.67 2.95
C LYS A 78 -4.19 -2.22 2.59
N VAL A 79 -3.57 -2.95 3.50
CA VAL A 79 -2.19 -3.47 3.33
C VAL A 79 -2.08 -4.98 3.42
N GLY A 80 -3.12 -5.65 3.89
CA GLY A 80 -3.13 -7.11 4.00
C GLY A 80 -4.34 -7.62 4.76
N GLU A 81 -4.28 -8.90 5.11
CA GLU A 81 -5.22 -9.61 5.95
C GLU A 81 -4.42 -10.46 6.95
N ILE A 82 -4.93 -10.63 8.17
CA ILE A 82 -4.30 -11.42 9.25
C ILE A 82 -5.38 -12.13 10.08
N GLU A 83 -4.98 -13.14 10.84
CA GLU A 83 -5.90 -13.91 11.69
C GLU A 83 -6.08 -13.30 13.09
N ASP A 84 -5.12 -12.50 13.55
CA ASP A 84 -5.15 -11.83 14.85
C ASP A 84 -4.65 -10.40 14.71
N CYS A 85 -5.47 -9.43 15.11
CA CYS A 85 -5.12 -8.00 15.09
C CYS A 85 -4.71 -7.44 16.47
N THR A 86 -3.93 -8.20 17.21
CA THR A 86 -3.31 -7.73 18.45
C THR A 86 -2.16 -6.77 18.15
N VAL A 87 -2.13 -5.64 18.84
CA VAL A 87 -1.01 -4.69 18.76
C VAL A 87 0.20 -5.29 19.47
N ILE A 88 1.33 -5.33 18.77
CA ILE A 88 2.61 -5.78 19.33
C ILE A 88 3.30 -4.56 19.92
N ALA A 89 3.53 -4.57 21.23
CA ALA A 89 4.22 -3.48 21.91
C ALA A 89 5.72 -3.42 21.50
N PRO A 90 6.36 -2.23 21.48
CA PRO A 90 7.75 -2.10 21.05
C PRO A 90 8.74 -3.00 21.81
N GLU A 91 8.53 -3.22 23.11
CA GLU A 91 9.35 -4.12 23.93
C GLU A 91 9.28 -5.60 23.50
N LYS A 92 8.29 -5.95 22.66
CA LYS A 92 8.11 -7.28 22.08
C LYS A 92 8.66 -7.42 20.67
N TYR A 93 9.13 -6.36 20.03
CA TYR A 93 9.61 -6.41 18.64
C TYR A 93 10.72 -7.44 18.41
N ALA A 94 11.65 -7.58 19.36
CA ALA A 94 12.74 -8.54 19.27
C ALA A 94 12.24 -10.00 19.25
N ASP A 95 11.17 -10.33 19.98
CA ASP A 95 10.57 -11.68 20.03
C ASP A 95 10.08 -12.11 18.64
N TYR A 96 9.65 -11.14 17.83
CA TYR A 96 9.16 -11.34 16.47
C TYR A 96 10.21 -11.02 15.39
N GLN A 97 11.44 -10.64 15.75
CA GLN A 97 12.46 -10.15 14.80
C GLN A 97 11.97 -8.93 13.97
N ILE A 98 11.08 -8.13 14.54
CA ILE A 98 10.65 -6.84 13.99
C ILE A 98 11.82 -5.85 14.12
N ASP A 99 12.01 -5.03 13.10
CA ASP A 99 13.05 -3.98 13.11
C ASP A 99 12.82 -3.01 14.28
N ALA A 100 13.86 -2.69 15.04
CA ALA A 100 13.77 -1.80 16.20
C ALA A 100 13.33 -0.37 15.81
N GLY A 101 13.47 0.02 14.54
CA GLY A 101 12.96 1.28 14.00
C GLY A 101 11.50 1.22 13.52
N ALA A 102 10.78 0.11 13.74
CA ALA A 102 9.38 0.02 13.41
C ALA A 102 8.55 1.00 14.26
N ILE A 103 7.57 1.63 13.63
CA ILE A 103 6.71 2.65 14.26
C ILE A 103 5.52 1.97 14.94
N SER A 104 4.95 0.97 14.29
CA SER A 104 3.79 0.22 14.79
C SER A 104 3.84 -1.19 14.22
N ALA A 105 3.31 -2.15 14.97
CA ALA A 105 3.16 -3.52 14.55
C ALA A 105 1.88 -4.15 15.11
N ILE A 106 1.30 -5.06 14.34
CA ILE A 106 0.17 -5.89 14.73
C ILE A 106 0.41 -7.33 14.28
N GLY A 107 -0.28 -8.27 14.90
CA GLY A 107 -0.21 -9.69 14.57
C GLY A 107 0.00 -10.56 15.80
N TYR A 108 0.03 -11.86 15.57
CA TYR A 108 0.27 -12.86 16.59
C TYR A 108 0.78 -14.15 15.94
N ASP A 109 1.63 -14.90 16.66
CA ASP A 109 2.21 -16.17 16.27
C ASP A 109 2.70 -16.22 14.81
N GLU A 110 1.89 -16.72 13.88
CA GLU A 110 2.36 -17.05 12.53
C GLU A 110 2.50 -15.84 11.60
N GLN A 111 1.83 -14.73 11.90
CA GLN A 111 1.75 -13.57 11.01
C GLN A 111 1.94 -12.26 11.76
N VAL A 112 2.83 -11.42 11.24
CA VAL A 112 3.14 -10.11 11.79
C VAL A 112 3.15 -9.07 10.68
N ILE A 113 2.49 -7.94 10.89
CA ILE A 113 2.59 -6.77 10.01
C ILE A 113 3.18 -5.62 10.80
N TYR A 114 4.21 -4.98 10.26
CA TYR A 114 4.76 -3.75 10.85
C TYR A 114 5.04 -2.69 9.79
N VAL A 115 5.09 -1.44 10.24
CA VAL A 115 5.43 -0.29 9.41
C VAL A 115 6.72 0.34 9.92
N ILE A 116 7.64 0.64 9.00
CA ILE A 116 8.93 1.27 9.28
C ILE A 116 9.16 2.46 8.36
N ARG A 117 9.81 3.50 8.90
CA ARG A 117 10.30 4.62 8.09
C ARG A 117 11.65 4.25 7.49
N THR A 118 11.77 4.31 6.17
CA THR A 118 13.05 4.07 5.48
C THR A 118 13.74 5.37 5.09
N GLU A 119 12.97 6.42 4.81
CA GLU A 119 13.46 7.75 4.44
C GLU A 119 12.52 8.82 5.03
N THR A 120 12.90 10.10 5.04
CA THR A 120 12.13 11.19 5.65
C THR A 120 10.66 11.22 5.20
N SER A 121 10.40 10.93 3.93
CA SER A 121 9.07 10.96 3.32
C SER A 121 8.54 9.58 2.94
N LYS A 122 9.18 8.48 3.38
CA LYS A 122 8.83 7.13 2.92
C LYS A 122 8.67 6.15 4.07
N VAL A 123 7.53 5.48 4.06
CA VAL A 123 7.25 4.36 4.97
C VAL A 123 7.00 3.09 4.18
N VAL A 124 7.41 1.97 4.74
CA VAL A 124 7.28 0.64 4.15
C VAL A 124 6.54 -0.25 5.14
N VAL A 125 5.49 -0.90 4.68
CA VAL A 125 4.76 -1.93 5.41
C VAL A 125 5.34 -3.28 5.03
N ARG A 126 5.67 -4.08 6.05
CA ARG A 126 6.24 -5.42 5.91
C ARG A 126 5.30 -6.44 6.53
N LEU A 127 5.17 -7.58 5.85
CA LEU A 127 4.49 -8.77 6.33
C LEU A 127 5.55 -9.83 6.63
N GLY A 128 5.55 -10.33 7.86
CA GLY A 128 6.34 -11.44 8.36
C GLY A 128 5.49 -12.68 8.47
N MET A 129 6.04 -13.80 8.01
CA MET A 129 5.49 -15.13 8.24
C MET A 129 6.48 -15.93 9.10
N ALA A 130 5.99 -16.67 10.09
CA ALA A 130 6.82 -17.61 10.83
C ALA A 130 7.40 -18.69 9.89
N ASP A 131 8.68 -19.02 10.05
CA ASP A 131 9.40 -19.92 9.13
C ASP A 131 9.48 -21.38 9.61
N GLY A 132 8.76 -21.71 10.70
CA GLY A 132 8.73 -23.02 11.32
C GLY A 132 9.96 -23.35 12.19
N ASN A 133 11.00 -22.52 12.19
CA ASN A 133 12.20 -22.70 13.02
C ASN A 133 12.29 -21.65 14.16
N GLY A 134 11.15 -21.04 14.51
CA GLY A 134 11.09 -19.96 15.49
C GLY A 134 11.61 -18.62 14.96
N GLY A 135 11.77 -18.47 13.64
CA GLY A 135 12.11 -17.20 13.00
C GLY A 135 10.98 -16.61 12.17
N TYR A 136 11.16 -15.36 11.74
CA TYR A 136 10.23 -14.68 10.84
C TYR A 136 10.91 -14.28 9.55
N ARG A 137 10.20 -14.45 8.43
CA ARG A 137 10.63 -13.97 7.11
C ARG A 137 9.77 -12.82 6.66
N TYR A 138 10.38 -11.65 6.58
CA TYR A 138 9.70 -10.41 6.22
C TYR A 138 9.84 -10.09 4.73
N ARG A 139 8.74 -9.63 4.13
CA ARG A 139 8.70 -9.03 2.79
C ARG A 139 7.95 -7.71 2.83
N ALA A 140 8.36 -6.76 1.98
CA ALA A 140 7.58 -5.54 1.78
C ALA A 140 6.26 -5.86 1.07
N VAL A 141 5.15 -5.34 1.58
CA VAL A 141 3.80 -5.51 0.99
C VAL A 141 3.21 -4.21 0.49
N SER A 142 3.64 -3.08 1.05
CA SER A 142 3.28 -1.76 0.57
C SER A 142 4.37 -0.76 0.90
N SER A 143 4.51 0.28 0.08
CA SER A 143 5.31 1.45 0.38
C SER A 143 4.45 2.69 0.14
N PHE A 144 4.61 3.70 0.98
CA PHE A 144 3.88 4.96 0.86
C PHE A 144 4.88 6.10 0.93
N THR A 145 4.67 7.11 0.08
CA THR A 145 5.32 8.40 0.26
C THR A 145 4.35 9.32 1.01
N THR A 146 4.86 10.28 1.78
CA THR A 146 4.02 11.24 2.52
C THR A 146 3.16 12.10 1.59
N THR A 147 3.44 12.13 0.29
CA THR A 147 2.68 12.87 -0.74
C THR A 147 1.72 11.99 -1.53
N GLU A 148 1.93 10.68 -1.62
CA GLU A 148 1.11 9.78 -2.43
C GLU A 148 0.80 8.49 -1.65
N MET A 149 -0.40 8.44 -1.10
CA MET A 149 -0.96 7.29 -0.41
C MET A 149 -1.76 6.42 -1.42
N SER A 150 -1.17 6.13 -2.58
CA SER A 150 -1.62 5.02 -3.42
C SER A 150 -0.87 3.77 -2.97
N SER A 151 -1.57 2.66 -2.74
CA SER A 151 -0.92 1.42 -2.32
C SER A 151 0.14 1.04 -3.34
N ASN A 152 1.42 1.20 -3.01
CA ASN A 152 2.50 0.72 -3.86
C ASN A 152 2.61 -0.80 -3.65
N ARG A 153 1.58 -1.51 -4.11
CA ARG A 153 1.58 -2.95 -4.30
C ARG A 153 2.76 -3.21 -5.21
N SER A 154 3.67 -4.11 -4.85
CA SER A 154 4.79 -4.47 -5.74
C SER A 154 4.20 -5.15 -6.99
N ILE A 155 3.96 -4.35 -8.04
CA ILE A 155 3.46 -4.83 -9.32
C ILE A 155 4.67 -5.36 -10.10
N ASN A 156 4.60 -6.61 -10.53
CA ASN A 156 5.57 -7.17 -11.48
C ASN A 156 5.05 -7.03 -12.92
N GLN A 157 5.92 -7.20 -13.91
CA GLN A 157 5.55 -7.04 -15.33
C GLN A 157 4.45 -8.00 -15.79
N VAL A 158 4.38 -9.21 -15.22
CA VAL A 158 3.35 -10.20 -15.56
C VAL A 158 1.97 -9.68 -15.18
N GLN A 159 1.86 -8.93 -14.08
CA GLN A 159 0.61 -8.31 -13.66
C GLN A 159 0.16 -7.15 -14.56
N LEU A 160 0.98 -6.66 -15.49
CA LEU A 160 0.60 -5.65 -16.48
C LEU A 160 0.10 -6.27 -17.80
N VAL A 161 0.39 -7.55 -18.05
CA VAL A 161 -0.03 -8.27 -19.26
C VAL A 161 -1.56 -8.36 -19.32
N GLY A 162 -2.12 -8.14 -20.51
CA GLY A 162 -3.56 -8.21 -20.73
C GLY A 162 -4.03 -7.33 -21.88
N THR A 163 -5.35 -7.38 -22.09
CA THR A 163 -6.05 -6.53 -23.05
C THR A 163 -6.77 -5.40 -22.31
N TYR A 164 -6.63 -4.18 -22.81
CA TYR A 164 -7.28 -3.01 -22.25
C TYR A 164 -8.11 -2.32 -23.32
N SER A 165 -9.24 -1.74 -22.92
CA SER A 165 -10.16 -1.09 -23.84
C SER A 165 -10.67 0.23 -23.27
N GLY A 166 -10.88 1.20 -24.15
CA GLY A 166 -11.45 2.49 -23.79
C GLY A 166 -11.88 3.25 -25.03
N LYS A 167 -12.54 4.38 -24.82
CA LYS A 167 -13.14 5.17 -25.89
C LYS A 167 -12.86 6.65 -25.68
N ILE A 168 -12.61 7.34 -26.78
CA ILE A 168 -12.63 8.80 -26.81
C ILE A 168 -13.95 9.21 -27.47
N GLU A 169 -14.93 9.61 -26.65
CA GLU A 169 -16.28 9.95 -27.12
C GLU A 169 -16.27 11.04 -28.19
N SER A 170 -15.39 12.04 -28.04
CA SER A 170 -15.30 13.15 -29.00
C SER A 170 -14.79 12.75 -30.38
N GLU A 171 -14.13 11.60 -30.51
CA GLU A 171 -13.57 11.09 -31.77
C GLU A 171 -14.41 9.94 -32.36
N ASN A 172 -15.45 9.49 -31.66
CA ASN A 172 -16.20 8.26 -32.00
C ASN A 172 -15.25 7.08 -32.28
N GLN A 173 -14.20 6.96 -31.47
CA GLN A 173 -13.09 6.05 -31.68
C GLN A 173 -12.84 5.25 -30.41
N SER A 174 -12.87 3.93 -30.56
CA SER A 174 -12.48 2.98 -29.53
C SER A 174 -11.04 2.54 -29.72
N TYR A 175 -10.41 2.18 -28.62
CA TYR A 175 -9.01 1.81 -28.55
C TYR A 175 -8.87 0.48 -27.83
N LEU A 176 -8.05 -0.41 -28.38
CA LEU A 176 -7.66 -1.67 -27.75
C LEU A 176 -6.14 -1.71 -27.61
N LEU A 177 -5.66 -1.87 -26.38
CA LEU A 177 -4.24 -2.04 -26.08
C LEU A 177 -3.99 -3.48 -25.66
N PHE A 178 -3.10 -4.15 -26.37
CA PHE A 178 -2.59 -5.47 -26.01
C PHE A 178 -1.20 -5.33 -25.41
N LEU A 179 -1.06 -5.78 -24.17
CA LEU A 179 0.23 -5.90 -23.50
C LEU A 179 0.58 -7.37 -23.34
N GLY A 180 1.71 -7.75 -23.95
CA GLY A 180 2.29 -9.08 -23.88
C GLY A 180 3.67 -9.07 -23.23
N LEU A 181 4.17 -10.26 -22.89
CA LEU A 181 5.54 -10.45 -22.41
C LEU A 181 6.28 -11.39 -23.37
N SER A 182 7.38 -10.92 -23.95
CA SER A 182 8.26 -11.73 -24.80
C SER A 182 9.69 -11.59 -24.30
N ASN A 183 10.32 -12.71 -23.92
CA ASN A 183 11.68 -12.73 -23.37
C ASN A 183 11.90 -11.74 -22.19
N LYS A 184 10.92 -11.62 -21.29
CA LYS A 184 10.90 -10.65 -20.16
C LYS A 184 10.87 -9.16 -20.58
N VAL A 185 10.54 -8.88 -21.83
CA VAL A 185 10.31 -7.53 -22.34
C VAL A 185 8.81 -7.37 -22.56
N LEU A 186 8.24 -6.30 -22.00
CA LEU A 186 6.84 -5.97 -22.23
C LEU A 186 6.69 -5.44 -23.66
N THR A 187 5.76 -5.99 -24.43
CA THR A 187 5.45 -5.57 -25.79
C THR A 187 4.05 -5.01 -25.84
N ALA A 188 3.84 -3.91 -26.55
CA ALA A 188 2.57 -3.21 -26.57
C ALA A 188 2.08 -2.93 -28.00
N GLN A 189 0.82 -3.24 -28.28
CA GLN A 189 0.16 -2.99 -29.57
C GLN A 189 -1.16 -2.27 -29.34
N LEU A 190 -1.35 -1.13 -30.01
CA LEU A 190 -2.56 -0.34 -29.94
C LEU A 190 -3.36 -0.49 -31.24
N PHE A 191 -4.64 -0.79 -31.12
CA PHE A 191 -5.58 -0.83 -32.23
C PHE A 191 -6.58 0.30 -32.08
N ARG A 192 -6.90 0.93 -33.20
CA ARG A 192 -7.96 1.93 -33.29
C ARG A 192 -9.15 1.29 -33.99
N VAL A 193 -10.28 1.19 -33.29
CA VAL A 193 -11.51 0.59 -33.80
C VAL A 193 -12.58 1.69 -33.94
N PRO A 194 -13.13 1.93 -35.15
CA PRO A 194 -14.19 2.93 -35.32
C PRO A 194 -15.44 2.58 -34.52
N GLY A 195 -16.03 3.56 -33.85
CA GLY A 195 -17.28 3.40 -33.11
C GLY A 195 -17.11 2.79 -31.72
N GLU A 196 -18.04 1.91 -31.35
CA GLU A 196 -18.07 1.24 -30.03
C GLU A 196 -17.04 0.12 -29.90
N ILE A 197 -16.69 -0.21 -28.66
CA ILE A 197 -15.82 -1.36 -28.37
C ILE A 197 -16.59 -2.63 -28.77
N PRO A 198 -16.05 -3.48 -29.65
CA PRO A 198 -16.70 -4.71 -30.07
C PRO A 198 -16.95 -5.64 -28.89
N GLN A 199 -18.03 -6.43 -28.97
CA GLN A 199 -18.24 -7.54 -28.04
C GLN A 199 -17.13 -8.59 -28.20
N GLN A 200 -16.91 -9.41 -27.17
CA GLN A 200 -15.75 -10.30 -27.08
C GLN A 200 -15.64 -11.28 -28.26
N ASP A 201 -16.77 -11.83 -28.70
CA ASP A 201 -16.89 -12.71 -29.86
C ASP A 201 -16.60 -12.01 -31.20
N GLN A 202 -16.68 -10.68 -31.23
CA GLN A 202 -16.43 -9.83 -32.41
C GLN A 202 -15.05 -9.17 -32.38
N LEU A 203 -14.30 -9.25 -31.28
CA LEU A 203 -12.96 -8.67 -31.16
C LEU A 203 -12.02 -9.19 -32.24
N ILE A 204 -12.02 -10.50 -32.50
CA ILE A 204 -11.14 -11.12 -33.50
C ILE A 204 -11.38 -10.51 -34.89
N VAL A 205 -12.66 -10.34 -35.27
CA VAL A 205 -13.04 -9.79 -36.57
C VAL A 205 -12.66 -8.31 -36.65
N ALA A 206 -12.94 -7.54 -35.59
CA ALA A 206 -12.56 -6.13 -35.53
C ALA A 206 -11.03 -5.94 -35.64
N MET A 207 -10.26 -6.79 -34.94
CA MET A 207 -8.79 -6.77 -34.99
C MET A 207 -8.22 -7.17 -36.34
N GLN A 208 -8.85 -8.11 -37.07
CA GLN A 208 -8.41 -8.48 -38.42
C GLN A 208 -8.56 -7.32 -39.41
N SER A 209 -9.51 -6.42 -39.17
CA SER A 209 -9.76 -5.25 -40.01
C SER A 209 -8.99 -4.00 -39.60
N ALA A 210 -8.44 -3.97 -38.38
CA ALA A 210 -7.71 -2.84 -37.83
C ALA A 210 -6.19 -3.04 -37.95
N GLU A 211 -5.47 -2.05 -38.47
CA GLU A 211 -4.01 -2.10 -38.49
C GLU A 211 -3.45 -1.82 -37.08
N PRO A 212 -2.63 -2.74 -36.50
CA PRO A 212 -2.00 -2.51 -35.22
C PRO A 212 -0.93 -1.44 -35.31
N GLU A 213 -0.99 -0.46 -34.42
CA GLU A 213 0.10 0.46 -34.15
C GLU A 213 1.01 -0.14 -33.07
N LEU A 214 2.21 -0.57 -33.47
CA LEU A 214 3.21 -1.04 -32.52
C LEU A 214 3.74 0.15 -31.73
N LEU A 215 3.57 0.11 -30.40
CA LEU A 215 4.16 1.07 -29.48
C LEU A 215 5.67 0.80 -29.35
N ARG A 216 6.46 1.43 -30.21
CA ARG A 216 7.93 1.28 -30.18
C ARG A 216 8.49 1.95 -28.93
N ASN A 217 9.58 1.41 -28.41
CA ASN A 217 10.24 1.88 -27.19
C ASN A 217 9.28 1.95 -25.99
N PHE A 218 8.32 1.02 -25.89
CA PHE A 218 7.44 0.92 -24.74
C PHE A 218 8.23 0.49 -23.51
N ILE A 219 8.60 1.46 -22.67
CA ILE A 219 9.42 1.25 -21.48
C ILE A 219 8.57 1.62 -20.27
N VAL A 220 8.42 0.68 -19.33
CA VAL A 220 7.70 0.90 -18.07
C VAL A 220 8.69 1.06 -16.94
N ASN A 221 8.55 2.13 -16.18
CA ASN A 221 9.23 2.28 -14.91
C ASN A 221 8.42 1.54 -13.83
N MET A 222 8.95 0.43 -13.32
CA MET A 222 8.24 -0.40 -12.33
C MET A 222 8.18 0.25 -10.93
N SER A 223 8.90 1.34 -10.66
CA SER A 223 8.87 2.00 -9.34
C SER A 223 7.65 2.90 -9.15
N ASP A 224 7.19 3.54 -10.23
CA ASP A 224 6.08 4.50 -10.24
C ASP A 224 4.99 4.15 -11.27
N LEU A 225 5.17 3.05 -12.00
CA LEU A 225 4.28 2.54 -13.03
C LEU A 225 4.04 3.49 -14.20
N THR A 226 4.93 4.46 -14.40
CA THR A 226 4.91 5.32 -15.59
C THR A 226 5.45 4.57 -16.80
N PHE A 227 5.05 4.99 -18.00
CA PHE A 227 5.61 4.47 -19.24
C PHE A 227 5.85 5.56 -20.28
N GLU A 228 6.80 5.31 -21.15
CA GLU A 228 7.04 6.07 -22.37
C GLU A 228 6.89 5.15 -23.58
N SER A 229 6.44 5.72 -24.70
CA SER A 229 6.28 5.00 -25.97
C SER A 229 6.33 5.95 -27.15
N SER A 230 6.43 5.41 -28.37
CA SER A 230 6.34 6.19 -29.59
C SER A 230 5.01 6.91 -29.78
N THR A 231 3.94 6.52 -29.08
CA THR A 231 2.60 7.11 -29.23
C THR A 231 2.17 8.00 -28.07
N GLY A 232 3.02 8.17 -27.06
CA GLY A 232 2.75 8.98 -25.88
C GLY A 232 3.34 8.40 -24.60
N SER A 233 3.24 9.19 -23.52
CA SER A 233 3.54 8.79 -22.16
C SER A 233 2.26 8.52 -21.38
N GLY A 234 2.40 7.83 -20.25
CA GLY A 234 1.30 7.59 -19.35
C GLY A 234 1.70 6.83 -18.10
N LYS A 235 0.71 6.24 -17.44
CA LYS A 235 0.91 5.41 -16.25
C LYS A 235 -0.10 4.28 -16.15
N PHE A 236 0.28 3.23 -15.44
CA PHE A 236 -0.66 2.22 -14.96
C PHE A 236 -1.24 2.65 -13.61
N ILE A 237 -2.54 2.45 -13.45
CA ILE A 237 -3.27 2.75 -12.22
C ILE A 237 -3.82 1.42 -11.69
N PRO A 238 -3.23 0.86 -10.62
CA PRO A 238 -3.78 -0.32 -9.98
C PRO A 238 -5.11 0.02 -9.30
N GLY A 239 -6.13 -0.78 -9.57
CA GLY A 239 -7.42 -0.74 -8.89
C GLY A 239 -7.54 -1.82 -7.80
N GLU A 240 -8.73 -1.91 -7.20
CA GLU A 240 -9.06 -2.99 -6.29
C GLU A 240 -9.12 -4.34 -7.03
N ASN A 241 -8.96 -5.48 -6.35
CA ASN A 241 -9.16 -6.82 -6.93
C ASN A 241 -8.32 -7.18 -8.18
N ASN A 242 -7.08 -6.68 -8.29
CA ASN A 242 -6.20 -6.86 -9.47
C ASN A 242 -6.71 -6.18 -10.75
N GLU A 243 -7.62 -5.23 -10.62
CA GLU A 243 -7.93 -4.31 -11.70
C GLU A 243 -6.69 -3.48 -12.04
N MET A 244 -6.55 -3.19 -13.33
CA MET A 244 -5.47 -2.37 -13.84
C MET A 244 -6.04 -1.48 -14.92
N GLN A 245 -5.75 -0.19 -14.83
CA GLN A 245 -6.06 0.78 -15.87
C GLN A 245 -4.76 1.30 -16.48
N VAL A 246 -4.83 1.70 -17.74
CA VAL A 246 -3.75 2.41 -18.43
C VAL A 246 -4.26 3.80 -18.76
N GLN A 247 -3.59 4.81 -18.23
CA GLN A 247 -3.87 6.20 -18.58
C GLN A 247 -2.74 6.71 -19.47
N PHE A 248 -3.08 7.16 -20.68
CA PHE A 248 -2.21 7.99 -21.50
C PHE A 248 -2.45 9.47 -21.17
N ASP A 249 -1.37 10.23 -20.97
CA ASP A 249 -1.46 11.67 -20.70
C ASP A 249 -1.96 12.42 -21.94
N ALA A 250 -1.45 12.00 -23.09
CA ALA A 250 -1.89 12.43 -24.41
C ALA A 250 -1.49 11.36 -25.44
N ILE A 251 -2.46 10.83 -26.17
CA ILE A 251 -2.18 9.93 -27.30
C ILE A 251 -1.86 10.73 -28.56
N LEU A 252 -0.96 10.21 -29.38
CA LEU A 252 -0.76 10.70 -30.74
C LEU A 252 -2.06 10.57 -31.56
N GLY A 253 -2.74 11.69 -31.69
CA GLY A 253 -3.93 11.93 -32.49
C GLY A 253 -4.05 13.43 -32.78
N PRO A 254 -4.95 13.84 -33.69
CA PRO A 254 -5.09 15.24 -34.11
C PRO A 254 -5.36 16.19 -32.93
N ASN A 255 -5.99 15.69 -31.86
CA ASN A 255 -6.39 16.49 -30.70
C ASN A 255 -5.59 16.22 -29.42
N LYS A 256 -4.62 15.29 -29.45
CA LYS A 256 -3.78 14.91 -28.30
C LYS A 256 -4.56 14.75 -26.99
N GLN A 257 -5.65 14.00 -27.01
CA GLN A 257 -6.50 13.83 -25.84
C GLN A 257 -5.95 12.74 -24.90
N PRO A 258 -6.18 12.89 -23.58
CA PRO A 258 -5.92 11.82 -22.63
C PRO A 258 -6.83 10.62 -22.95
N LEU A 259 -6.32 9.42 -22.74
CA LEU A 259 -7.07 8.18 -22.92
C LEU A 259 -6.94 7.31 -21.69
N ILE A 260 -8.06 6.83 -21.18
CA ILE A 260 -8.11 5.84 -20.11
C ILE A 260 -8.59 4.52 -20.70
N LEU A 261 -7.83 3.47 -20.48
CA LEU A 261 -8.13 2.11 -20.90
C LEU A 261 -8.31 1.22 -19.67
N ASN A 262 -9.44 0.51 -19.61
CA ASN A 262 -9.74 -0.44 -18.55
C ASN A 262 -9.37 -1.85 -18.99
N ARG A 263 -8.81 -2.66 -18.10
CA ARG A 263 -8.54 -4.06 -18.38
C ARG A 263 -9.83 -4.80 -18.69
N MET A 264 -9.85 -5.53 -19.80
CA MET A 264 -10.96 -6.42 -20.14
C MET A 264 -10.85 -7.69 -19.29
N GLN A 265 -11.94 -8.06 -18.61
CA GLN A 265 -12.05 -9.36 -17.97
C GLN A 265 -12.39 -10.39 -19.05
N MET A 266 -11.44 -11.27 -19.39
CA MET A 266 -11.77 -12.44 -20.21
C MET A 266 -12.47 -13.45 -19.31
N VAL A 267 -13.80 -13.57 -19.47
CA VAL A 267 -14.55 -14.64 -18.83
C VAL A 267 -14.03 -15.96 -19.41
N PRO A 268 -13.55 -16.91 -18.59
CA PRO A 268 -13.19 -18.23 -19.08
C PRO A 268 -14.46 -18.86 -19.67
N GLU A 269 -14.39 -19.37 -20.90
CA GLU A 269 -15.43 -20.28 -21.41
C GLU A 269 -15.55 -21.45 -20.42
N GLN A 270 -16.76 -21.63 -19.87
CA GLN A 270 -17.11 -22.79 -19.04
C GLN A 270 -17.43 -23.99 -19.92
#